data_AF-A0A067CSV9-F1
#
_entry.id   AF-A0A067CSV9-F1
#
_cell.length_a   1.000
_cell.length_b   1.000
_cell.length_c   1.000
_cell.angle_alpha   90.00
_cell.angle_beta   90.00
_cell.angle_gamma   90.00
#
_symmetry.space_group_name_H-M   'P 1'
#
loop_
_entity.id
_entity.type
_entity.pdbx_description
1 polymer ?
#
loop_
_entity_poly.entity_id
_entity_poly.type
_entity_poly.pdbx_seq_one_letter_code
_entity_poly.pdbx_strand_id
1 'polypeptide(L)'
;MSVHLMRLNSILDDSSRSYFELEDSARSGVACEFGVVKDPTLMDKLTGHANHATLLVRIDDGSITTTGHDGEQQRMSTSDLWTKLHGKREVWLGTTSSDDAPTKHHTTLAFESRLAAVEFCGAVDLIQHIAYLRQPHRASAMRGDAVLRHHLEATLRFVEEMWTLAMWRELWPYSNMAEILQACLDDLGAIDATPAQVRSRLAEIYDTFYTQANMTLFVERDGVRFYRPSYIGLLVAKVKAAMSHIAMYAR
;
A
#
# COMPACT_ATOMS: atom_id res chain seq x y z
N MET A 1 -18.47 -14.49 2.58
CA MET A 1 -17.24 -13.70 2.83
C MET A 1 -16.06 -14.42 2.21
N SER A 2 -15.16 -13.72 1.52
CA SER A 2 -13.97 -14.34 0.90
C SER A 2 -12.93 -14.69 1.98
N VAL A 3 -12.50 -15.95 2.02
CA VAL A 3 -11.45 -16.47 2.93
C VAL A 3 -10.15 -15.64 2.81
N HIS A 4 -9.91 -15.03 1.66
CA HIS A 4 -8.71 -14.25 1.41
C HIS A 4 -8.75 -12.84 2.04
N LEU A 5 -9.93 -12.22 2.14
CA LEU A 5 -10.10 -10.96 2.88
C LEU A 5 -9.92 -11.20 4.39
N MET A 6 -10.40 -12.33 4.89
CA MET A 6 -10.12 -12.77 6.26
C MET A 6 -8.62 -12.97 6.48
N ARG A 7 -7.88 -13.47 5.47
CA ARG A 7 -6.41 -13.57 5.53
C ARG A 7 -5.72 -12.21 5.50
N LEU A 8 -6.15 -11.26 4.67
CA LEU A 8 -5.60 -9.91 4.66
C LEU A 8 -5.82 -9.22 6.03
N ASN A 9 -7.01 -9.35 6.60
CA ASN A 9 -7.28 -8.86 7.95
C ASN A 9 -6.50 -9.62 9.02
N SER A 10 -6.33 -10.94 8.89
CA SER A 10 -5.52 -11.74 9.80
C SER A 10 -4.05 -11.34 9.76
N ILE A 11 -3.49 -11.01 8.59
CA ILE A 11 -2.13 -10.44 8.47
C ILE A 11 -2.01 -9.13 9.27
N LEU A 12 -3.10 -8.36 9.37
CA LEU A 12 -3.17 -7.09 10.08
C LEU A 12 -3.51 -7.23 11.58
N ASP A 13 -4.22 -8.29 11.96
CA ASP A 13 -4.64 -8.59 13.33
C ASP A 13 -3.59 -9.42 14.10
N ASP A 14 -2.76 -10.22 13.40
CA ASP A 14 -1.85 -11.21 13.99
C ASP A 14 -0.37 -10.80 13.88
N SER A 15 -0.06 -9.51 14.09
CA SER A 15 1.29 -8.94 14.08
C SER A 15 2.25 -9.48 15.17
N SER A 16 1.82 -10.49 15.93
CA SER A 16 2.60 -11.10 17.02
C SER A 16 2.78 -12.63 16.92
N ARG A 17 2.23 -13.32 15.90
CA ARG A 17 2.42 -14.77 15.73
C ARG A 17 2.69 -15.17 14.28
N SER A 18 3.74 -15.97 14.12
CA SER A 18 4.10 -16.69 12.90
C SER A 18 2.95 -17.61 12.47
N TYR A 19 2.06 -17.12 11.62
CA TYR A 19 0.97 -17.91 11.01
C TYR A 19 1.40 -18.58 9.69
N PHE A 20 2.69 -18.94 9.57
CA PHE A 20 3.23 -19.66 8.41
C PHE A 20 3.11 -21.19 8.52
N GLU A 21 2.48 -21.71 9.57
CA GLU A 21 2.29 -23.15 9.79
C GLU A 21 0.80 -23.55 9.70
N LEU A 22 0.16 -23.26 8.57
CA LEU A 22 -1.04 -24.00 8.17
C LEU A 22 -0.61 -25.11 7.21
N GLU A 23 -0.74 -26.34 7.70
CA GLU A 23 -0.46 -27.59 6.99
C GLU A 23 -1.22 -27.71 5.65
N ASP A 24 -0.45 -28.04 4.60
CA ASP A 24 -0.77 -28.96 3.49
C ASP A 24 -2.01 -28.78 2.59
N SER A 25 -2.53 -27.58 2.37
CA SER A 25 -3.40 -27.33 1.19
C SER A 25 -3.15 -25.99 0.51
N ALA A 26 -2.42 -26.04 -0.61
CA ALA A 26 -2.11 -24.95 -1.55
C ALA A 26 -1.61 -23.65 -0.89
N ARG A 27 -0.27 -23.46 -0.88
CA ARG A 27 0.36 -22.19 -0.49
C ARG A 27 -0.33 -21.05 -1.24
N SER A 28 -0.73 -20.00 -0.54
CA SER A 28 -1.40 -18.86 -1.16
C SER A 28 -0.90 -17.56 -0.57
N GLY A 29 -0.66 -16.57 -1.42
CA GLY A 29 -0.15 -15.25 -1.03
C GLY A 29 -1.09 -14.12 -1.44
N VAL A 30 -0.80 -12.92 -0.96
CA VAL A 30 -1.48 -11.69 -1.35
C VAL A 30 -0.47 -10.77 -2.01
N ALA A 31 -0.72 -10.41 -3.27
CA ALA A 31 0.23 -9.61 -4.03
C ALA A 31 -0.45 -8.75 -5.10
N CYS A 32 0.22 -7.68 -5.50
CA CYS A 32 -0.10 -6.91 -6.69
C CYS A 32 1.03 -7.05 -7.70
N GLU A 33 0.69 -7.21 -8.98
CA GLU A 33 1.64 -7.26 -10.07
C GLU A 33 1.43 -6.09 -11.03
N PHE A 34 2.53 -5.48 -11.44
CA PHE A 34 2.54 -4.29 -12.29
C PHE A 34 3.54 -4.46 -13.43
N GLY A 35 3.08 -4.23 -14.66
CA GLY A 35 3.97 -4.02 -15.80
C GLY A 35 4.49 -2.58 -15.83
N VAL A 36 5.80 -2.41 -15.95
CA VAL A 36 6.45 -1.10 -15.98
C VAL A 36 7.49 -1.01 -17.09
N VAL A 37 7.80 0.21 -17.49
CA VAL A 37 9.01 0.56 -18.25
C VAL A 37 9.96 1.29 -17.31
N LYS A 38 11.19 0.78 -17.16
CA LYS A 38 12.23 1.41 -16.36
C LYS A 38 12.94 2.51 -17.15
N ASP A 39 13.10 3.67 -16.53
CA ASP A 39 13.79 4.85 -17.05
C ASP A 39 13.45 5.15 -18.51
N PRO A 40 12.16 5.35 -18.83
CA PRO A 40 11.69 5.47 -20.20
C PRO A 40 12.34 6.67 -20.89
N THR A 41 13.03 6.42 -22.00
CA THR A 41 13.62 7.46 -22.83
C THR A 41 12.63 7.94 -23.90
N LEU A 42 12.90 9.10 -24.51
CA LEU A 42 12.12 9.57 -25.67
C LEU A 42 12.20 8.60 -26.84
N MET A 43 13.33 7.90 -26.99
CA MET A 43 13.52 6.92 -28.05
C MET A 43 12.68 5.67 -27.83
N ASP A 44 12.51 5.21 -26.59
CA ASP A 44 11.67 4.04 -26.28
C ASP A 44 10.21 4.26 -26.70
N LYS A 45 9.73 5.51 -26.59
CA LYS A 45 8.39 5.92 -27.05
C LYS A 45 8.24 5.86 -28.57
N LEU A 46 9.34 5.96 -29.32
CA LEU A 46 9.35 6.03 -30.79
C LEU A 46 9.70 4.68 -31.45
N THR A 47 10.58 3.88 -30.83
CA THR A 47 11.10 2.63 -31.41
C THR A 47 10.36 1.38 -30.95
N GLY A 48 9.53 1.49 -29.91
CA GLY A 48 8.82 0.35 -29.32
C GLY A 48 9.71 -0.66 -28.57
N HIS A 49 11.02 -0.39 -28.48
CA HIS A 49 11.99 -1.20 -27.74
C HIS A 49 12.20 -0.60 -26.35
N ALA A 50 11.24 -0.84 -25.45
CA ALA A 50 11.30 -0.27 -24.10
C ALA A 50 11.88 -1.27 -23.10
N ASN A 51 12.57 -0.76 -22.07
CA ASN A 51 13.10 -1.56 -20.97
C ASN A 51 11.95 -2.03 -20.04
N HIS A 52 11.21 -3.03 -20.50
CA HIS A 52 10.08 -3.61 -19.78
C HIS A 52 10.54 -4.42 -18.57
N ALA A 53 9.84 -4.24 -17.46
CA ALA A 53 9.99 -5.05 -16.28
C ALA A 53 8.64 -5.31 -15.62
N THR A 54 8.58 -6.35 -14.79
CA THR A 54 7.42 -6.67 -13.97
C THR A 54 7.78 -6.46 -12.51
N LEU A 55 6.93 -5.74 -11.77
CA LEU A 55 7.04 -5.56 -10.33
C LEU A 55 5.99 -6.43 -9.65
N LEU A 56 6.43 -7.30 -8.74
CA LEU A 56 5.56 -8.07 -7.86
C LEU A 56 5.71 -7.52 -6.44
N VAL A 57 4.66 -6.87 -5.93
CA VAL A 57 4.57 -6.37 -4.55
C VAL A 57 3.80 -7.38 -3.72
N ARG A 58 4.48 -8.06 -2.80
CA ARG A 58 3.89 -9.06 -1.91
C ARG A 58 3.47 -8.41 -0.59
N ILE A 59 2.17 -8.34 -0.37
CA ILE A 59 1.57 -7.71 0.82
C ILE A 59 1.71 -8.63 2.04
N ASP A 60 1.69 -9.95 1.81
CA ASP A 60 1.78 -10.96 2.85
C ASP A 60 3.13 -10.98 3.56
N ASP A 61 4.23 -10.94 2.81
CA ASP A 61 5.59 -10.97 3.38
C ASP A 61 6.32 -9.61 3.37
N GLY A 62 5.76 -8.60 2.70
CA GLY A 62 6.30 -7.25 2.62
C GLY A 62 7.51 -7.12 1.68
N SER A 63 7.64 -8.02 0.70
CA SER A 63 8.70 -7.97 -0.30
C SER A 63 8.26 -7.33 -1.62
N ILE A 64 9.21 -6.75 -2.35
CA ILE A 64 9.01 -6.35 -3.74
C ILE A 64 10.08 -7.03 -4.59
N THR A 65 9.66 -7.70 -5.65
CA THR A 65 10.54 -8.33 -6.63
C THR A 65 10.37 -7.65 -7.97
N THR A 66 11.47 -7.36 -8.64
CA THR A 66 11.49 -6.86 -10.01
C THR A 66 12.03 -7.94 -10.93
N THR A 67 11.32 -8.24 -12.02
CA THR A 67 11.76 -9.17 -13.05
C THR A 67 12.02 -8.40 -14.34
N GLY A 68 13.26 -8.42 -14.83
CA GLY A 68 13.65 -7.80 -16.11
C GLY A 68 13.25 -8.62 -17.33
N HIS A 69 13.49 -8.08 -18.52
CA HIS A 69 13.26 -8.78 -19.80
C HIS A 69 14.15 -10.04 -19.96
N ASP A 70 15.32 -10.04 -19.34
CA ASP A 70 16.24 -11.19 -19.25
C ASP A 70 15.73 -12.30 -18.30
N GLY A 71 14.64 -12.05 -17.57
CA GLY A 71 14.09 -12.96 -16.58
C GLY A 71 14.81 -12.94 -15.24
N GLU A 72 15.82 -12.08 -15.05
CA GLU A 72 16.50 -11.95 -13.77
C GLU A 72 15.58 -11.30 -12.74
N GLN A 73 15.49 -11.94 -11.57
CA GLN A 73 14.68 -11.46 -10.45
C GLN A 73 15.57 -10.75 -9.44
N GLN A 74 15.25 -9.49 -9.16
CA GLN A 74 15.91 -8.70 -8.14
C GLN A 74 14.92 -8.37 -7.02
N ARG A 75 15.26 -8.76 -5.78
CA ARG A 75 14.50 -8.37 -4.59
C ARG A 75 14.93 -6.98 -4.15
N MET A 76 13.95 -6.09 -3.92
CA MET A 76 14.20 -4.76 -3.39
C MET A 76 14.01 -4.74 -1.87
N SER A 77 14.87 -3.99 -1.18
CA SER A 77 14.63 -3.68 0.23
C SER A 77 13.47 -2.68 0.34
N THR A 78 12.57 -2.93 1.29
CA THR A 78 11.36 -2.11 1.49
C THR A 78 11.48 -1.15 2.68
N SER A 79 12.47 -1.35 3.56
CA SER A 79 12.69 -0.52 4.76
C SER A 79 13.02 0.94 4.44
N ASP A 80 13.83 1.14 3.40
CA ASP A 80 14.41 2.44 3.02
C ASP A 80 13.84 2.97 1.72
N LEU A 81 12.80 2.32 1.20
CA LEU A 81 12.22 2.64 -0.09
C LEU A 81 11.30 3.86 0.04
N TRP A 82 11.37 4.79 -0.91
CA TRP A 82 10.37 5.83 -1.06
C TRP A 82 9.81 5.80 -2.47
N THR A 83 8.51 6.04 -2.57
CA THR A 83 7.79 6.14 -3.84
C THR A 83 7.11 7.50 -3.94
N LYS A 84 7.14 8.12 -5.11
CA LYS A 84 6.42 9.36 -5.38
C LYS A 84 5.80 9.32 -6.77
N LEU A 85 4.49 9.57 -6.85
CA LEU A 85 3.81 9.78 -8.13
C LEU A 85 4.45 10.97 -8.86
N HIS A 86 4.78 10.76 -10.13
CA HIS A 86 5.34 11.76 -11.02
C HIS A 86 4.60 11.73 -12.36
N GLY A 87 4.38 12.90 -12.96
CA GLY A 87 3.72 13.00 -14.26
C GLY A 87 2.35 12.32 -14.29
N LYS A 88 2.01 11.70 -15.42
CA LYS A 88 0.68 11.09 -15.65
C LYS A 88 0.59 9.66 -15.13
N ARG A 89 1.62 8.83 -15.32
CA ARG A 89 1.64 7.40 -15.00
C ARG A 89 3.00 6.93 -14.47
N GLU A 90 3.84 7.87 -14.07
CA GLU A 90 5.21 7.58 -13.67
C GLU A 90 5.29 7.57 -12.14
N VAL A 91 6.19 6.76 -11.61
CA VAL A 91 6.53 6.75 -10.18
C VAL A 91 8.04 6.87 -10.09
N TRP A 92 8.49 7.80 -9.27
CA TRP A 92 9.87 7.84 -8.84
C TRP A 92 10.04 6.90 -7.66
N LEU A 93 11.01 6.00 -7.79
CA LEU A 93 11.39 5.01 -6.79
C LEU A 93 12.83 5.27 -6.39
N GLY A 94 13.10 5.44 -5.09
CA GLY A 94 14.47 5.59 -4.61
C GLY A 94 14.66 5.02 -3.22
N THR A 95 15.92 5.00 -2.76
CA THR A 95 16.28 4.59 -1.40
C THR A 95 16.75 5.77 -0.57
N THR A 96 16.39 5.81 0.71
CA THR A 96 16.82 6.83 1.67
C THR A 96 18.31 6.71 2.02
N SER A 97 18.93 5.54 1.81
CA SER A 97 20.36 5.27 2.03
C SER A 97 21.31 5.85 0.97
N SER A 98 20.78 6.50 -0.08
CA SER A 98 21.60 7.18 -1.09
C SER A 98 22.00 8.58 -0.58
N ASP A 99 23.03 8.60 0.26
CA ASP A 99 23.50 9.78 1.01
C ASP A 99 24.38 10.75 0.19
N ASP A 100 24.07 10.98 -1.08
CA ASP A 100 24.78 11.95 -1.94
C ASP A 100 23.82 12.97 -2.59
N ALA A 101 23.47 14.01 -1.82
CA ALA A 101 23.04 15.37 -2.25
C ALA A 101 21.98 15.48 -3.39
N PRO A 102 21.66 16.69 -3.92
CA PRO A 102 20.31 17.28 -4.02
C PRO A 102 19.35 16.65 -5.06
N THR A 103 19.74 15.59 -5.74
CA THR A 103 18.87 14.78 -6.59
C THR A 103 19.00 13.34 -6.13
N LYS A 104 18.22 12.95 -5.11
CA LYS A 104 18.14 11.56 -4.66
C LYS A 104 18.07 10.65 -5.90
N HIS A 105 19.05 9.77 -6.05
CA HIS A 105 19.07 8.81 -7.16
C HIS A 105 17.75 8.04 -7.11
N HIS A 106 16.97 8.20 -8.17
CA HIS A 106 15.67 7.55 -8.31
C HIS A 106 15.58 6.90 -9.69
N THR A 107 14.95 5.74 -9.71
CA THR A 107 14.50 5.08 -10.93
C THR A 107 13.11 5.60 -11.27
N THR A 108 12.90 6.00 -12.52
CA THR A 108 11.58 6.35 -13.02
C THR A 108 10.91 5.10 -13.57
N LEU A 109 9.74 4.77 -13.04
CA LEU A 109 8.93 3.64 -13.47
C LEU A 109 7.69 4.16 -14.17
N ALA A 110 7.54 3.92 -15.47
CA ALA A 110 6.31 4.24 -16.19
C ALA A 110 5.36 3.04 -16.19
N PHE A 111 4.18 3.22 -15.60
CA PHE A 111 3.14 2.20 -15.51
C PHE A 111 2.24 2.22 -16.75
N GLU A 112 1.45 1.16 -16.94
CA GLU A 112 0.43 1.10 -17.99
C GLU A 112 -0.61 2.24 -17.89
N SER A 113 -0.98 2.60 -16.66
CA SER A 113 -2.02 3.56 -16.35
C SER A 113 -1.70 4.34 -15.06
N ARG A 114 -2.33 5.51 -14.89
CA ARG A 114 -2.23 6.27 -13.63
C ARG A 114 -2.78 5.49 -12.45
N LEU A 115 -3.85 4.73 -12.68
CA LEU A 115 -4.48 3.88 -11.69
C LEU A 115 -3.50 2.83 -11.14
N ALA A 116 -2.75 2.16 -12.03
CA ALA A 116 -1.71 1.21 -11.64
C ALA A 116 -0.56 1.88 -10.86
N ALA A 117 -0.15 3.09 -11.25
CA ALA A 117 0.86 3.85 -10.51
C ALA A 117 0.40 4.21 -9.09
N VAL A 118 -0.86 4.61 -8.92
CA VAL A 118 -1.45 4.93 -7.62
C VAL A 118 -1.58 3.67 -6.75
N GLU A 119 -2.04 2.56 -7.31
CA GLU A 119 -2.13 1.27 -6.61
C GLU A 119 -0.75 0.78 -6.16
N PHE A 120 0.27 0.91 -7.01
CA PHE A 120 1.65 0.58 -6.64
C PHE A 120 2.12 1.38 -5.44
N CYS A 121 2.02 2.71 -5.47
CA CYS A 121 2.38 3.56 -4.33
C CYS A 121 1.59 3.18 -3.06
N GLY A 122 0.28 2.92 -3.20
CA GLY A 122 -0.58 2.51 -2.10
C GLY A 122 -0.17 1.16 -1.48
N ALA A 123 0.25 0.20 -2.31
CA ALA A 123 0.71 -1.11 -1.89
C ALA A 123 2.09 -1.05 -1.22
N VAL A 124 3.03 -0.25 -1.76
CA VAL A 124 4.34 -0.01 -1.11
C VAL A 124 4.16 0.62 0.27
N ASP A 125 3.35 1.66 0.38
CA ASP A 125 3.09 2.30 1.69
C ASP A 125 2.42 1.33 2.67
N LEU A 126 1.51 0.45 2.20
CA LEU A 126 0.87 -0.56 3.06
C LEU A 126 1.89 -1.57 3.60
N ILE A 127 2.77 -2.11 2.77
CA ILE A 127 3.76 -3.10 3.25
C ILE A 127 4.75 -2.48 4.23
N GLN A 128 5.09 -1.20 4.05
CA GLN A 128 5.93 -0.45 4.99
C GLN A 128 5.22 -0.24 6.32
N HIS A 129 3.92 0.10 6.29
CA HIS A 129 3.12 0.23 7.51
C HIS A 129 3.00 -1.10 8.25
N ILE A 130 2.74 -2.20 7.54
CA ILE A 130 2.70 -3.55 8.12
C ILE A 130 4.06 -3.92 8.72
N ALA A 131 5.16 -3.63 8.04
CA ALA A 131 6.50 -3.88 8.56
C ALA A 131 6.76 -3.12 9.86
N TYR A 132 6.37 -1.85 9.92
CA TYR A 132 6.42 -1.06 11.15
C TYR A 132 5.55 -1.67 12.26
N LEU A 133 4.31 -2.09 11.97
CA LEU A 133 3.41 -2.68 12.97
C LEU A 133 3.92 -4.01 13.55
N ARG A 134 4.74 -4.75 12.80
CA ARG A 134 5.42 -5.98 13.28
C ARG A 134 6.56 -5.66 14.25
N GLN A 135 7.23 -4.52 14.08
CA GLN A 135 8.35 -4.08 14.92
C GLN A 135 8.22 -2.60 15.27
N PRO A 136 7.21 -2.25 16.09
CA PRO A 136 6.87 -0.87 16.33
C PRO A 136 7.92 -0.23 17.25
N HIS A 137 8.45 0.90 16.82
CA HIS A 137 9.27 1.75 17.67
C HIS A 137 8.32 2.49 18.61
N ARG A 138 8.57 2.44 19.92
CA ARG A 138 7.65 3.04 20.90
C ARG A 138 7.66 4.57 20.77
N ALA A 139 6.71 5.13 20.02
CA ALA A 139 6.26 6.49 20.27
C ALA A 139 5.53 6.49 21.62
N SER A 140 5.85 7.44 22.49
CA SER A 140 5.26 7.55 23.82
C SER A 140 3.82 8.07 23.80
N ALA A 141 3.40 8.67 22.68
CA ALA A 141 2.07 9.22 22.49
C ALA A 141 1.67 9.17 21.01
N MET A 142 0.37 9.07 20.75
CA MET A 142 -0.22 9.21 19.42
C MET A 142 0.10 10.59 18.82
N ARG A 143 0.08 11.62 19.67
CA ARG A 143 0.42 12.99 19.28
C ARG A 143 1.90 13.08 18.92
N GLY A 144 2.17 13.49 17.69
CA GLY A 144 3.54 13.63 17.19
C GLY A 144 4.15 12.32 16.68
N ASP A 145 3.39 11.24 16.58
CA ASP A 145 3.82 10.05 15.84
C ASP A 145 3.86 10.36 14.33
N ALA A 146 5.08 10.60 13.86
CA ALA A 146 5.36 10.89 12.45
C ALA A 146 5.04 9.71 11.53
N VAL A 147 5.14 8.47 12.00
CA VAL A 147 4.88 7.27 11.19
C VAL A 147 3.38 7.11 10.98
N LEU A 148 2.57 7.24 12.03
CA LEU A 148 1.12 7.22 11.89
C LEU A 148 0.63 8.36 10.99
N ARG A 149 1.15 9.57 11.21
CA ARG A 149 0.81 10.73 10.37
C ARG A 149 1.16 10.48 8.90
N HIS A 150 2.37 9.98 8.62
CA HIS A 150 2.81 9.69 7.26
C HIS A 150 1.87 8.72 6.53
N HIS A 151 1.51 7.60 7.17
CA HIS A 151 0.64 6.60 6.55
C HIS A 151 -0.81 7.08 6.38
N LEU A 152 -1.32 7.94 7.28
CA LEU A 152 -2.62 8.58 7.08
C LEU A 152 -2.59 9.61 5.95
N GLU A 153 -1.54 10.42 5.84
CA GLU A 153 -1.35 11.35 4.71
C GLU A 153 -1.18 10.59 3.38
N ALA A 154 -0.50 9.45 3.38
CA ALA A 154 -0.41 8.57 2.21
C ALA A 154 -1.77 7.95 1.85
N THR A 155 -2.56 7.54 2.85
CA THR A 155 -3.91 7.00 2.64
C THR A 155 -4.87 8.06 2.12
N LEU A 156 -4.80 9.30 2.62
CA LEU A 156 -5.58 10.43 2.10
C LEU A 156 -5.25 10.69 0.63
N ARG A 157 -3.96 10.81 0.29
CA ARG A 157 -3.52 10.99 -1.11
C ARG A 157 -3.98 9.85 -2.01
N PHE A 158 -3.95 8.61 -1.52
CA PHE A 158 -4.49 7.46 -2.24
C PHE A 158 -5.99 7.63 -2.50
N VAL A 159 -6.79 7.99 -1.50
CA VAL A 159 -8.23 8.22 -1.66
C VAL A 159 -8.51 9.36 -2.64
N GLU A 160 -7.80 10.48 -2.54
CA GLU A 160 -7.94 11.63 -3.44
C GLU A 160 -7.63 11.25 -4.90
N GLU A 161 -6.49 10.59 -5.15
CA GLU A 161 -6.14 10.13 -6.50
C GLU A 161 -7.16 9.13 -7.02
N MET A 162 -7.56 8.14 -6.21
CA MET A 162 -8.53 7.14 -6.61
C MET A 162 -9.92 7.72 -6.87
N TRP A 163 -10.31 8.78 -6.15
CA TRP A 163 -11.51 9.55 -6.42
C TRP A 163 -11.46 10.25 -7.78
N THR A 164 -10.31 10.83 -8.14
CA THR A 164 -10.15 11.50 -9.45
C THR A 164 -10.06 10.53 -10.63
N LEU A 165 -9.53 9.33 -10.42
CA LEU A 165 -9.22 8.38 -11.50
C LEU A 165 -10.30 7.35 -11.74
N ALA A 166 -10.89 6.84 -10.66
CA ALA A 166 -12.08 6.04 -10.82
C ALA A 166 -13.22 7.03 -11.05
N MET A 167 -13.86 6.96 -12.22
CA MET A 167 -15.24 7.40 -12.30
C MET A 167 -16.05 6.54 -11.33
N TRP A 168 -16.17 6.97 -10.06
CA TRP A 168 -17.14 6.52 -9.06
C TRP A 168 -18.57 6.84 -9.52
N ARG A 169 -18.89 6.59 -10.81
CA ARG A 169 -20.15 6.95 -11.47
C ARG A 169 -21.37 6.29 -10.85
N GLU A 170 -21.20 5.41 -9.86
CA GLU A 170 -22.28 4.73 -9.13
C GLU A 170 -22.27 4.96 -7.61
N LEU A 171 -21.38 5.80 -7.04
CA LEU A 171 -21.18 5.88 -5.57
C LEU A 171 -21.11 7.32 -5.03
N TRP A 172 -22.10 8.14 -5.39
CA TRP A 172 -22.36 9.49 -4.82
C TRP A 172 -22.56 9.55 -3.28
N PRO A 173 -23.06 8.52 -2.57
CA PRO A 173 -23.22 8.59 -1.10
C PRO A 173 -21.93 8.60 -0.27
N TYR A 174 -20.76 8.52 -0.89
CA TYR A 174 -19.50 8.09 -0.27
C TYR A 174 -18.39 9.16 -0.28
N SER A 175 -18.77 10.43 -0.38
CA SER A 175 -17.86 11.58 -0.62
C SER A 175 -17.03 12.02 0.59
N ASN A 176 -17.37 11.60 1.81
CA ASN A 176 -16.75 12.13 3.03
C ASN A 176 -15.48 11.37 3.48
N MET A 177 -15.01 10.35 2.75
CA MET A 177 -13.80 9.61 3.15
C MET A 177 -12.57 10.51 3.30
N ALA A 178 -12.35 11.41 2.33
CA ALA A 178 -11.25 12.37 2.38
C ALA A 178 -11.41 13.31 3.59
N GLU A 179 -12.64 13.76 3.86
CA GLU A 179 -12.96 14.61 5.00
C GLU A 179 -12.72 13.90 6.34
N ILE A 180 -13.09 12.62 6.46
CA ILE A 180 -12.86 11.81 7.65
C ILE A 180 -11.35 11.59 7.87
N LEU A 181 -10.59 11.28 6.81
CA LEU A 181 -9.14 11.11 6.89
C LEU A 181 -8.43 12.42 7.25
N GLN A 182 -8.89 13.55 6.69
CA GLN A 182 -8.39 14.87 7.06
C GLN A 182 -8.70 15.20 8.53
N ALA A 183 -9.92 14.92 9.00
CA ALA A 183 -10.27 15.10 10.40
C ALA A 183 -9.42 14.22 11.33
N CYS A 184 -9.07 13.00 10.92
CA CYS A 184 -8.13 12.16 11.67
C CYS A 184 -6.73 12.79 11.75
N LEU A 185 -6.24 13.38 10.65
CA LEU A 185 -4.94 14.07 10.63
C LEU A 185 -4.93 15.32 11.51
N ASP A 186 -6.04 16.05 11.55
CA ASP A 186 -6.21 17.22 12.42
C ASP A 186 -6.25 16.78 13.89
N ASP A 187 -6.98 15.71 14.20
CA ASP A 187 -7.06 15.10 15.53
C ASP A 187 -5.66 14.64 16.01
N LEU A 188 -4.80 14.08 15.14
CA LEU A 188 -3.42 13.73 15.51
C LEU A 188 -2.56 14.91 15.96
N GLY A 189 -2.88 16.13 15.50
CA GLY A 189 -2.20 17.36 15.89
C GLY A 189 -2.78 17.99 17.16
N ALA A 190 -4.01 17.66 17.52
CA ALA A 190 -4.74 18.27 18.64
C ALA A 190 -4.25 17.78 20.01
N ILE A 191 -4.42 18.62 21.03
CA ILE A 191 -4.00 18.31 22.41
C ILE A 191 -4.96 17.31 23.06
N ASP A 192 -6.26 17.43 22.77
CA ASP A 192 -7.32 16.69 23.48
C ASP A 192 -7.84 15.48 22.69
N ALA A 193 -7.28 15.19 21.52
CA ALA A 193 -7.72 14.07 20.71
C ALA A 193 -7.29 12.74 21.33
N THR A 194 -8.27 11.88 21.57
CA THR A 194 -8.06 10.56 22.14
C THR A 194 -7.85 9.51 21.03
N PRO A 195 -7.05 8.46 21.27
CA PRO A 195 -6.94 7.33 20.33
C PRO A 195 -8.30 6.71 19.97
N ALA A 196 -9.25 6.71 20.91
CA ALA A 196 -10.60 6.20 20.69
C ALA A 196 -11.39 7.00 19.63
N GLN A 197 -11.29 8.34 19.66
CA GLN A 197 -11.96 9.21 18.69
C GLN A 197 -11.43 8.98 17.27
N VAL A 198 -10.09 9.00 17.09
CA VAL A 198 -9.47 8.78 15.78
C VAL A 198 -9.80 7.38 15.25
N ARG A 199 -9.75 6.36 16.11
CA ARG A 199 -10.12 4.99 15.74
C ARG A 199 -11.60 4.87 15.34
N SER A 200 -12.51 5.56 16.01
CA SER A 200 -13.94 5.55 15.67
C SER A 200 -14.18 6.10 14.26
N ARG A 201 -13.54 7.23 13.92
CA ARG A 201 -13.61 7.81 12.57
C ARG A 201 -13.11 6.85 11.49
N LEU A 202 -11.98 6.19 11.73
CA LEU A 202 -11.45 5.19 10.80
C LEU A 202 -12.36 3.95 10.70
N ALA A 203 -13.01 3.56 11.80
CA ALA A 203 -13.98 2.46 11.79
C ALA A 203 -15.18 2.76 10.88
N GLU A 204 -15.65 4.00 10.82
CA GLU A 204 -16.73 4.40 9.91
C GLU A 204 -16.36 4.15 8.44
N ILE A 205 -15.13 4.50 8.03
CA ILE A 205 -14.62 4.19 6.69
C ILE A 205 -14.54 2.66 6.52
N TYR A 206 -13.92 1.97 7.47
CA TYR A 206 -13.73 0.52 7.39
C TYR A 206 -15.06 -0.22 7.23
N ASP A 207 -16.05 0.04 8.08
CA ASP A 207 -17.35 -0.65 8.06
C ASP A 207 -18.13 -0.36 6.77
N THR A 208 -17.99 0.85 6.24
CA THR A 208 -18.63 1.25 4.98
C THR A 208 -18.10 0.46 3.79
N PHE A 209 -16.78 0.27 3.70
CA PHE A 209 -16.14 -0.31 2.51
C PHE A 209 -15.72 -1.77 2.65
N TYR A 210 -15.69 -2.32 3.87
CA TYR A 210 -15.25 -3.69 4.11
C TYR A 210 -16.07 -4.71 3.32
N THR A 211 -17.38 -4.50 3.18
CA THR A 211 -18.27 -5.40 2.43
C THR A 211 -18.06 -5.34 0.91
N GLN A 212 -17.48 -4.24 0.41
CA GLN A 212 -17.18 -4.01 -1.00
C GLN A 212 -15.75 -4.43 -1.37
N ALA A 213 -14.88 -4.63 -0.37
CA ALA A 213 -13.55 -5.19 -0.58
C ALA A 213 -13.67 -6.58 -1.21
N ASN A 214 -12.80 -6.87 -2.18
CA ASN A 214 -12.72 -8.17 -2.81
C ASN A 214 -11.27 -8.54 -3.12
N MET A 215 -11.05 -9.82 -3.39
CA MET A 215 -9.76 -10.35 -3.82
C MET A 215 -9.97 -11.32 -4.95
N THR A 216 -9.13 -11.23 -5.97
CA THR A 216 -9.20 -12.07 -7.17
C THR A 216 -7.92 -12.87 -7.30
N LEU A 217 -8.05 -14.17 -7.61
CA LEU A 217 -6.90 -14.98 -8.01
C LEU A 217 -6.37 -14.39 -9.33
N PHE A 218 -5.08 -14.06 -9.38
CA PHE A 218 -4.49 -13.48 -10.60
C PHE A 218 -3.34 -14.32 -11.17
N VAL A 219 -2.58 -15.04 -10.34
CA VAL A 219 -1.49 -15.89 -10.82
C VAL A 219 -1.20 -17.04 -9.87
N GLU A 220 -0.70 -18.16 -10.40
CA GLU A 220 -0.09 -19.24 -9.64
C GLU A 220 1.39 -19.34 -10.03
N ARG A 221 2.31 -19.26 -9.07
CA ARG A 221 3.77 -19.35 -9.28
C ARG A 221 4.41 -20.23 -8.23
N ASP A 222 5.24 -21.18 -8.64
CA ASP A 222 5.96 -22.11 -7.75
C ASP A 222 5.04 -22.85 -6.75
N GLY A 223 3.83 -23.22 -7.22
CA GLY A 223 2.80 -23.86 -6.39
C GLY A 223 2.14 -22.92 -5.37
N VAL A 224 2.34 -21.61 -5.49
CA VAL A 224 1.71 -20.57 -4.67
C VAL A 224 0.65 -19.83 -5.47
N ARG A 225 -0.59 -19.82 -4.98
CA ARG A 225 -1.71 -19.05 -5.55
C ARG A 225 -1.74 -17.62 -5.01
N PHE A 226 -1.49 -16.64 -5.86
CA PHE A 226 -1.50 -15.23 -5.47
C PHE A 226 -2.84 -14.56 -5.78
N TYR A 227 -3.37 -13.89 -4.77
CA TYR A 227 -4.61 -13.14 -4.84
C TYR A 227 -4.31 -11.63 -4.80
N ARG A 228 -4.93 -10.88 -5.71
CA ARG A 228 -4.82 -9.44 -5.80
C ARG A 228 -6.00 -8.79 -5.09
N PRO A 229 -5.77 -7.87 -4.14
CA PRO A 229 -6.85 -7.05 -3.61
C PRO A 229 -7.34 -6.08 -4.68
N SER A 230 -8.65 -5.80 -4.72
CA SER A 230 -9.11 -4.61 -5.43
C SER A 230 -8.61 -3.34 -4.76
N TYR A 231 -8.75 -2.23 -5.46
CA TYR A 231 -8.55 -0.88 -4.93
C TYR A 231 -9.26 -0.63 -3.59
N ILE A 232 -10.51 -1.10 -3.45
CA ILE A 232 -11.26 -1.01 -2.19
C ILE A 232 -10.68 -1.95 -1.14
N GLY A 233 -10.28 -3.17 -1.52
CA GLY A 233 -9.57 -4.08 -0.62
C GLY A 233 -8.26 -3.50 -0.10
N LEU A 234 -7.51 -2.79 -0.94
CA LEU A 234 -6.29 -2.10 -0.57
C LEU A 234 -6.59 -0.93 0.40
N LEU A 235 -7.60 -0.10 0.11
CA LEU A 235 -8.04 0.97 1.01
C LEU A 235 -8.40 0.43 2.41
N VAL A 236 -9.23 -0.60 2.45
CA VAL A 236 -9.68 -1.25 3.69
C VAL A 236 -8.48 -1.78 4.49
N ALA A 237 -7.49 -2.38 3.83
CA ALA A 237 -6.27 -2.83 4.49
C ALA A 237 -5.44 -1.67 5.07
N LYS A 238 -5.32 -0.54 4.37
CA LYS A 238 -4.64 0.66 4.85
C LYS A 238 -5.34 1.26 6.08
N VAL A 239 -6.66 1.39 6.01
CA VAL A 239 -7.48 1.87 7.14
C VAL A 239 -7.33 0.94 8.34
N LYS A 240 -7.40 -0.37 8.14
CA LYS A 240 -7.22 -1.37 9.18
C LYS A 240 -5.81 -1.31 9.81
N ALA A 241 -4.76 -1.13 9.01
CA ALA A 241 -3.40 -0.92 9.51
C ALA A 241 -3.30 0.33 10.40
N ALA A 242 -3.91 1.44 9.98
CA ALA A 242 -3.98 2.66 10.80
C ALA A 242 -4.75 2.46 12.10
N MET A 243 -5.88 1.75 12.08
CA MET A 243 -6.62 1.38 13.29
C MET A 243 -5.79 0.52 14.25
N SER A 244 -5.05 -0.45 13.73
CA SER A 244 -4.12 -1.29 14.51
C SER A 244 -2.99 -0.45 15.11
N HIS A 245 -2.46 0.53 14.36
CA HIS A 245 -1.47 1.47 14.86
C HIS A 245 -2.02 2.30 16.03
N ILE A 246 -3.21 2.88 15.88
CA ILE A 246 -3.85 3.68 16.93
C ILE A 246 -4.13 2.84 18.19
N ALA A 247 -4.49 1.57 18.03
CA ALA A 247 -4.73 0.65 19.14
C ALA A 247 -3.50 0.45 20.04
N MET A 248 -2.29 0.76 19.55
CA MET A 248 -1.07 0.74 20.35
C MET A 248 -1.03 1.81 21.43
N TYR A 249 -1.74 2.94 21.23
CA TYR A 249 -1.79 4.07 22.15
C TYR A 249 -2.95 4.01 23.15
N ALA A 250 -3.85 3.04 22.99
CA ALA A 250 -5.01 2.84 23.88
C ALA A 250 -4.73 1.88 25.04
N ARG A 251 -3.45 1.56 25.29
CA ARG A 251 -2.97 0.70 26.39
C ARG A 251 -2.50 1.54 27.56
#